data_AF-A0A535UDX1-F1
#
_entry.id   AF-A0A535UDX1-F1
#
_cell.length_a   1.000
_cell.length_b   1.000
_cell.length_c   1.000
_cell.angle_alpha   90.00
_cell.angle_beta   90.00
_cell.angle_gamma   90.00
#
_symmetry.space_group_name_H-M   'P 1'
#
loop_
_entity.id
_entity.type
_entity.pdbx_description
1 polymer ?
#
loop_
_entity_poly.entity_id
_entity_poly.type
_entity_poly.pdbx_seq_one_letter_code
_entity_poly.pdbx_strand_id
1 'polypeptide(L)'
;MSTPAPPPAAPAPAPLPPLPDRVEPEALRDLDDAALDEVATGLTAAERATVQAMAPYERQLRELRARGAELATERRRRERAQRHAQRIEVRRQAGTGEMPTPLREVRAFLATGGEVGFGFPNKPGFIGFTDGRRSAQAGTFGEARGLWADGWEPGAPGVPGVRVHLAGTRIEKVLAADGIVVQPLEGGPEAAPET
;
A
#
# COMPACT_ATOMS: atom_id res chain seq x y z
N MET A 1 5.75 15.35 31.51
CA MET A 1 4.62 15.60 30.60
C MET A 1 3.35 15.48 31.41
N SER A 2 2.64 16.59 31.65
CA SER A 2 1.39 16.56 32.42
C SER A 2 0.28 15.97 31.55
N THR A 3 -0.29 14.84 31.98
CA THR A 3 -1.54 14.32 31.45
C THR A 3 -2.64 15.33 31.76
N PRO A 4 -3.40 15.84 30.78
CA PRO A 4 -4.52 16.72 31.05
C PRO A 4 -5.55 15.98 31.90
N ALA A 5 -6.07 16.63 32.94
CA ALA A 5 -7.12 16.10 33.78
C ALA A 5 -8.33 15.68 32.91
N PRO A 6 -8.96 14.52 33.18
CA PRO A 6 -10.09 14.08 32.39
C PRO A 6 -11.20 15.15 32.47
N PRO A 7 -11.85 15.48 31.34
CA PRO A 7 -12.97 16.40 31.35
C PRO A 7 -14.06 15.88 32.30
N PRO A 8 -14.83 16.76 32.96
CA PRO A 8 -15.95 16.33 33.80
C PRO A 8 -16.86 15.40 33.00
N ALA A 9 -17.28 14.30 33.62
CA ALA A 9 -18.16 13.33 32.99
C ALA A 9 -19.39 14.07 32.45
N ALA A 10 -19.64 13.93 31.14
CA ALA A 10 -20.85 14.48 30.54
C ALA A 10 -22.08 13.92 31.29
N PRO A 11 -23.11 14.74 31.56
CA PRO A 11 -24.32 14.25 32.20
C PRO A 11 -24.83 13.03 31.45
N ALA A 12 -25.22 12.00 32.21
CA ALA A 12 -25.74 10.77 31.61
C ALA A 12 -26.89 11.14 30.65
N PRO A 13 -26.87 10.61 29.42
CA PRO A 13 -27.93 10.89 28.46
C PRO A 13 -29.27 10.48 29.06
N ALA A 14 -30.27 11.35 28.89
CA ALA A 14 -31.62 11.05 29.35
C ALA A 14 -32.10 9.74 28.70
N PRO A 15 -32.78 8.86 29.45
CA PRO A 15 -33.32 7.63 28.89
C PRO A 15 -34.29 7.94 27.76
N LEU A 16 -34.39 7.03 26.79
CA LEU A 16 -35.39 7.15 25.73
C LEU A 16 -36.79 7.16 26.33
N PRO A 17 -37.70 8.00 25.82
CA PRO A 17 -39.10 7.95 26.24
C PRO A 17 -39.70 6.56 25.91
N PRO A 18 -40.64 6.07 26.72
CA PRO A 18 -41.31 4.81 26.43
C PRO A 18 -42.12 4.91 25.13
N LEU A 19 -42.23 3.79 24.42
CA LEU A 19 -43.08 3.70 23.24
C LEU A 19 -44.56 3.78 23.71
N PRO A 20 -45.41 4.63 23.08
CA PRO A 20 -46.84 4.61 23.34
C PRO A 20 -47.44 3.24 23.05
N ASP A 21 -48.48 2.88 23.79
CA ASP A 21 -49.19 1.62 23.59
C ASP A 21 -49.74 1.54 22.16
N ARG A 22 -49.62 0.34 21.57
CA ARG A 22 -50.15 0.08 20.23
C ARG A 22 -51.67 0.06 20.29
N VAL A 23 -52.31 0.89 19.48
CA VAL A 23 -53.74 0.76 19.19
C VAL A 23 -53.91 -0.29 18.08
N GLU A 24 -54.73 -1.31 18.33
CA GLU A 24 -54.95 -2.38 17.34
C GLU A 24 -55.73 -1.86 16.12
N PRO A 25 -55.42 -2.36 14.91
CA PRO A 25 -56.02 -1.86 13.66
C PRO A 25 -57.55 -1.93 13.62
N GLU A 26 -58.15 -2.94 14.26
CA GLU A 26 -59.59 -3.09 14.37
C GLU A 26 -60.20 -2.00 15.24
N ALA A 27 -59.56 -1.68 16.37
CA ALA A 27 -60.04 -0.64 17.29
C ALA A 27 -59.93 0.77 16.69
N LEU A 28 -58.99 1.00 15.77
CA LEU A 28 -58.88 2.27 15.04
C LEU A 28 -60.12 2.57 14.18
N ARG A 29 -60.84 1.54 13.71
CA ARG A 29 -62.04 1.72 12.87
C ARG A 29 -63.24 2.25 13.67
N ASP A 30 -63.21 2.06 14.98
CA ASP A 30 -64.28 2.44 15.88
C ASP A 30 -64.05 3.83 16.52
N LEU A 31 -62.90 4.47 16.27
CA LEU A 31 -62.59 5.80 16.75
C LEU A 31 -63.24 6.88 15.87
N ASP A 32 -63.68 7.96 16.50
CA ASP A 32 -64.06 9.17 15.80
C ASP A 32 -62.83 10.02 15.40
N ASP A 33 -63.04 11.04 14.57
CA ASP A 33 -61.96 11.89 14.06
C ASP A 33 -61.16 12.56 15.19
N ALA A 34 -61.84 12.96 16.27
CA ALA A 34 -61.20 13.61 17.42
C ALA A 34 -60.28 12.65 18.18
N ALA A 35 -60.70 11.41 18.40
CA ALA A 35 -59.88 10.38 19.03
C ALA A 35 -58.72 9.95 18.13
N LEU A 36 -58.92 9.88 16.81
CA LEU A 36 -57.83 9.65 15.86
C LEU A 36 -56.77 10.76 15.91
N ASP A 37 -57.20 12.03 15.98
CA ASP A 37 -56.31 13.18 16.12
C ASP A 37 -55.53 13.16 17.44
N GLU A 38 -56.15 12.74 18.54
CA GLU A 38 -55.50 12.59 19.84
C GLU A 38 -54.38 11.52 19.79
N VAL A 39 -54.68 10.35 19.21
CA VAL A 39 -53.70 9.26 19.01
C VAL A 39 -52.55 9.72 18.12
N ALA A 40 -52.85 10.38 17.00
CA ALA A 40 -51.83 10.91 16.08
C ALA A 40 -50.94 11.97 16.75
N THR A 41 -51.54 12.84 17.58
CA THR A 41 -50.82 13.86 18.35
C THR A 41 -49.88 13.21 19.36
N GLY A 42 -50.34 12.18 20.07
CA GLY A 42 -49.53 11.42 21.02
C GLY A 42 -48.32 10.74 20.36
N LEU A 43 -48.52 10.09 19.21
CA LEU A 43 -47.42 9.48 18.45
C LEU A 43 -46.41 10.51 17.97
N THR A 44 -46.86 11.64 17.42
CA THR A 44 -45.98 12.73 16.98
C THR A 44 -45.18 13.34 18.13
N ALA A 45 -45.79 13.48 19.31
CA ALA A 45 -45.11 13.97 20.50
C ALA A 45 -44.03 12.97 20.98
N ALA A 46 -44.33 11.67 20.99
CA ALA A 46 -43.39 10.62 21.37
C ALA A 46 -42.22 10.53 20.37
N GLU A 47 -42.47 10.66 19.08
CA GLU A 47 -41.43 10.72 18.05
C GLU A 47 -40.48 11.91 18.29
N ARG A 48 -41.03 13.11 18.46
CA ARG A 48 -40.23 14.32 18.72
C ARG A 48 -39.40 14.19 19.99
N ALA A 49 -39.97 13.65 21.06
CA ALA A 49 -39.26 13.41 22.31
C ALA A 49 -38.12 12.40 22.13
N THR A 50 -38.34 11.35 21.34
CA THR A 50 -37.32 10.35 21.00
C THR A 50 -36.17 10.96 20.21
N VAL A 51 -36.48 11.74 19.16
CA VAL A 51 -35.49 12.47 18.37
C VAL A 51 -34.68 13.44 19.25
N GLN A 52 -35.35 14.17 20.15
CA GLN A 52 -34.69 15.08 21.08
C GLN A 52 -33.75 14.34 22.06
N ALA A 53 -34.18 13.19 22.59
CA ALA A 53 -33.36 12.34 23.45
C ALA A 53 -32.15 11.75 22.69
N MET A 54 -32.30 11.47 21.40
CA MET A 54 -31.23 10.95 20.54
C MET A 54 -30.21 12.00 20.07
N ALA A 55 -30.59 13.28 20.05
CA ALA A 55 -29.74 14.36 19.53
C ALA A 55 -28.30 14.43 20.12
N PRO A 56 -28.05 14.18 21.42
CA PRO A 56 -26.68 14.12 21.96
C PRO A 56 -25.83 13.00 21.35
N TYR A 57 -26.42 11.82 21.13
CA TYR A 57 -25.72 10.68 20.53
C TYR A 57 -25.41 10.92 19.06
N GLU A 58 -26.32 11.53 18.32
CA GLU A 58 -26.09 11.92 16.93
C GLU A 58 -24.95 12.94 16.80
N ARG A 59 -24.88 13.91 17.73
CA ARG A 59 -23.75 14.84 17.82
C ARG A 59 -22.45 14.09 18.11
N GLN A 60 -22.46 13.17 19.07
CA GLN A 60 -21.28 12.37 19.41
C GLN A 60 -20.81 11.50 18.24
N LEU A 61 -21.73 10.87 17.50
CA LEU A 61 -21.40 10.08 16.32
C LEU A 61 -20.79 10.94 15.20
N ARG A 62 -21.33 12.15 14.98
CA ARG A 62 -20.74 13.09 14.01
C ARG A 62 -19.32 13.49 14.41
N GLU A 63 -19.10 13.79 15.68
CA GLU A 63 -17.78 14.14 16.22
C GLU A 63 -16.78 12.98 16.09
N LEU A 64 -17.17 11.76 16.44
CA LEU A 64 -16.31 10.57 16.30
C LEU A 64 -15.92 10.32 14.83
N ARG A 65 -16.86 10.49 13.89
CA ARG A 65 -16.59 10.37 12.46
C ARG A 65 -15.63 11.45 11.97
N ALA A 66 -15.79 12.70 12.43
CA ALA A 66 -14.89 13.81 12.10
C ALA A 66 -13.45 13.52 12.58
N ARG A 67 -13.28 13.11 13.84
CA ARG A 67 -11.97 12.71 14.39
C ARG A 67 -11.35 11.53 13.63
N GLY A 68 -12.16 10.55 13.23
CA GLY A 68 -11.71 9.45 12.38
C GLY A 68 -11.16 9.94 11.03
N ALA A 69 -11.83 10.90 10.40
CA ALA A 69 -11.39 11.50 9.13
C ALA A 69 -10.09 12.31 9.27
N GLU A 70 -9.91 13.02 10.38
CA GLU A 70 -8.66 13.71 10.71
C GLU A 70 -7.48 12.73 10.82
N LEU A 71 -7.66 11.63 11.57
CA LEU A 71 -6.64 10.58 11.71
C LEU A 71 -6.29 9.94 10.36
N ALA A 72 -7.28 9.64 9.52
CA ALA A 72 -7.05 9.10 8.17
C ALA A 72 -6.25 10.09 7.29
N THR A 73 -6.50 11.39 7.42
CA THR A 73 -5.77 12.42 6.68
C THR A 73 -4.32 12.53 7.11
N GLU A 74 -4.05 12.47 8.42
CA GLU A 74 -2.68 12.44 8.94
C GLU A 74 -1.92 11.17 8.52
N ARG A 75 -2.57 10.00 8.54
CA ARG A 75 -1.98 8.76 8.00
C ARG A 75 -1.55 8.91 6.53
N ARG A 76 -2.45 9.43 5.68
CA ARG A 76 -2.14 9.69 4.25
C ARG A 76 -1.02 10.71 4.07
N ARG A 77 -0.95 11.74 4.92
CA ARG A 77 0.15 12.72 4.91
C ARG A 77 1.49 12.05 5.22
N ARG A 78 1.54 11.19 6.25
CA ARG A 78 2.75 10.44 6.61
C ARG A 78 3.17 9.47 5.53
N GLU A 79 2.23 8.73 4.92
CA GLU A 79 2.53 7.87 3.78
C GLU A 79 3.13 8.64 2.60
N ARG A 80 2.56 9.80 2.24
CA ARG A 80 3.11 10.65 1.18
C ARG A 80 4.52 11.13 1.53
N ALA A 81 4.76 11.52 2.77
CA ALA A 81 6.09 11.93 3.23
C ALA A 81 7.10 10.77 3.16
N GLN A 82 6.70 9.55 3.55
CA GLN A 82 7.52 8.35 3.43
C GLN A 82 7.82 8.01 1.96
N ARG A 83 6.81 8.03 1.09
CA ARG A 83 7.02 7.81 -0.36
C ARG A 83 7.93 8.88 -0.97
N HIS A 84 7.79 10.14 -0.54
CA HIS A 84 8.67 11.22 -0.98
C HIS A 84 10.10 11.02 -0.50
N ALA A 85 10.30 10.67 0.77
CA ALA A 85 11.62 10.34 1.32
C ALA A 85 12.25 9.13 0.61
N GLN A 86 11.47 8.09 0.33
CA GLN A 86 11.91 6.93 -0.45
C GLN A 86 12.32 7.33 -1.87
N ARG A 87 11.56 8.22 -2.54
CA ARG A 87 11.93 8.73 -3.87
C ARG A 87 13.20 9.58 -3.85
N ILE A 88 13.38 10.44 -2.84
CA ILE A 88 14.62 11.20 -2.66
C ILE A 88 15.79 10.24 -2.48
N GLU A 89 15.63 9.22 -1.64
CA GLU A 89 16.67 8.22 -1.36
C GLU A 89 17.01 7.42 -2.63
N VAL A 90 16.00 6.95 -3.37
CA VAL A 90 16.19 6.27 -4.67
C VAL A 90 16.91 7.19 -5.66
N ARG A 91 16.56 8.49 -5.73
CA ARG A 91 17.23 9.45 -6.62
C ARG A 91 18.68 9.71 -6.18
N ARG A 92 18.93 9.80 -4.88
CA ARG A 92 20.27 9.94 -4.31
C ARG A 92 21.13 8.73 -4.68
N GLN A 93 20.59 7.53 -4.48
CA GLN A 93 21.18 6.24 -4.83
C GLN A 93 21.43 6.09 -6.35
N ALA A 94 20.49 6.53 -7.19
CA ALA A 94 20.67 6.56 -8.64
C ALA A 94 21.77 7.54 -9.07
N GLY A 95 21.88 8.69 -8.40
CA GLY A 95 22.95 9.68 -8.62
C GLY A 95 24.33 9.19 -8.18
N THR A 96 24.41 8.22 -7.26
CA THR A 96 25.67 7.57 -6.83
C THR A 96 25.97 6.26 -7.58
N GLY A 97 25.09 5.80 -8.48
CA GLY A 97 25.22 4.53 -9.21
C GLY A 97 24.80 3.29 -8.42
N GLU A 98 24.45 3.42 -7.14
CA GLU A 98 24.01 2.33 -6.27
C GLU A 98 22.50 2.08 -6.44
N MET A 99 22.07 1.41 -7.51
CA MET A 99 20.69 0.90 -7.59
C MET A 99 20.55 -0.40 -6.77
N PRO A 100 19.83 -0.40 -5.62
CA PRO A 100 19.81 -1.55 -4.71
C PRO A 100 18.95 -2.72 -5.21
N THR A 101 18.37 -2.63 -6.42
CA THR A 101 17.50 -3.66 -6.98
C THR A 101 18.24 -5.00 -7.04
N PRO A 102 17.88 -5.98 -6.20
CA PRO A 102 18.52 -7.28 -6.20
C PRO A 102 18.25 -7.98 -7.53
N LEU A 103 19.25 -8.65 -8.10
CA LEU A 103 19.10 -9.31 -9.41
C LEU A 103 18.02 -10.40 -9.43
N ARG A 104 17.66 -10.95 -8.27
CA ARG A 104 16.56 -11.92 -8.10
C ARG A 104 15.17 -11.31 -8.31
N GLU A 105 15.03 -9.98 -8.24
CA GLU A 105 13.77 -9.24 -8.39
C GLU A 105 13.59 -8.69 -9.81
N VAL A 106 14.52 -8.99 -10.71
CA VAL A 106 14.47 -8.61 -12.13
C VAL A 106 14.07 -9.85 -12.95
N ARG A 107 13.11 -9.70 -13.87
CA ARG A 107 12.83 -10.75 -14.86
C ARG A 107 13.77 -10.58 -16.04
N ALA A 108 14.60 -11.58 -16.30
CA ALA A 108 15.52 -11.59 -17.43
C ALA A 108 15.03 -12.59 -18.48
N PHE A 109 15.26 -12.27 -19.74
CA PHE A 109 14.87 -13.07 -20.88
C PHE A 109 16.05 -13.19 -21.85
N LEU A 110 16.16 -14.33 -22.51
CA LEU A 110 16.97 -14.43 -23.73
C LEU A 110 16.41 -13.48 -24.78
N ALA A 111 17.26 -13.00 -25.69
CA ALA A 111 16.82 -12.27 -26.88
C ALA A 111 15.77 -13.04 -27.71
N THR A 112 15.75 -14.38 -27.62
CA THR A 112 14.77 -15.25 -28.27
C THR A 112 13.47 -15.46 -27.48
N GLY A 113 13.31 -14.82 -26.31
CA GLY A 113 12.07 -14.80 -25.52
C GLY A 113 11.98 -15.79 -24.35
N GLY A 114 13.01 -16.59 -24.07
CA GLY A 114 12.99 -17.54 -22.93
C GLY A 114 13.38 -16.89 -21.60
N GLU A 115 12.60 -17.08 -20.54
CA GLU A 115 12.92 -16.52 -19.21
C GLU A 115 14.13 -17.21 -18.58
N VAL A 116 15.01 -16.41 -17.99
CA VAL A 116 16.27 -16.83 -17.36
C VAL A 116 16.47 -16.15 -16.01
N GLY A 117 17.20 -16.83 -15.12
CA GLY A 117 17.74 -16.23 -13.91
C GLY A 117 19.26 -16.07 -13.99
N PHE A 118 19.82 -15.14 -13.21
CA PHE A 118 21.27 -14.92 -13.11
C PHE A 118 21.92 -15.92 -12.15
N GLY A 119 23.10 -16.43 -12.53
CA GLY A 119 23.83 -17.40 -11.73
C GLY A 119 23.24 -18.80 -11.80
N PHE A 120 23.19 -19.51 -10.67
CA PHE A 120 22.84 -20.92 -10.60
C PHE A 120 21.36 -21.16 -10.26
N PRO A 121 20.72 -22.25 -10.74
CA PRO A 121 19.31 -22.54 -10.46
C PRO A 121 18.96 -22.60 -8.97
N ASN A 122 19.89 -23.04 -8.13
CA ASN A 122 19.68 -23.23 -6.69
C ASN A 122 20.21 -22.07 -5.83
N LYS A 123 20.78 -21.02 -6.44
CA LYS A 123 21.34 -19.86 -5.72
C LYS A 123 21.00 -18.57 -6.46
N PRO A 124 20.15 -17.68 -5.91
CA PRO A 124 19.82 -16.45 -6.61
C PRO A 124 21.05 -15.53 -6.79
N GLY A 125 21.24 -15.06 -8.03
CA GLY A 125 21.25 -13.63 -8.35
C GLY A 125 22.57 -12.88 -8.22
N PHE A 126 23.66 -13.40 -8.76
CA PHE A 126 24.86 -12.59 -9.00
C PHE A 126 25.35 -12.69 -10.44
N ILE A 127 25.92 -11.60 -10.94
CA ILE A 127 26.66 -11.55 -12.20
C ILE A 127 28.14 -11.47 -11.84
N GLY A 128 28.95 -12.36 -12.42
CA GLY A 128 30.40 -12.27 -12.34
C GLY A 128 30.92 -11.19 -13.29
N PHE A 129 31.94 -10.46 -12.87
CA PHE A 129 32.67 -9.47 -13.68
C PHE A 129 34.17 -9.73 -13.59
N THR A 130 34.91 -9.33 -14.62
CA THR A 130 36.38 -9.43 -14.65
C THR A 130 37.04 -8.24 -15.34
N ASP A 131 38.20 -7.82 -14.84
CA ASP A 131 39.11 -6.86 -15.48
C ASP A 131 40.22 -7.57 -16.31
N GLY A 132 40.06 -8.89 -16.54
CA GLY A 132 41.04 -9.75 -17.21
C GLY A 132 42.09 -10.35 -16.26
N ARG A 133 42.22 -9.87 -15.02
CA ARG A 133 43.15 -10.42 -14.00
C ARG A 133 42.46 -10.80 -12.70
N ARG A 134 41.42 -10.08 -12.33
CA ARG A 134 40.63 -10.24 -11.10
C ARG A 134 39.18 -10.50 -11.44
N SER A 135 38.45 -11.01 -10.46
CA SER A 135 37.02 -11.26 -10.54
C SER A 135 36.27 -10.53 -9.44
N ALA A 136 35.10 -10.01 -9.77
CA ALA A 136 34.14 -9.40 -8.86
C ALA A 136 32.75 -10.03 -9.07
N GLN A 137 31.87 -9.89 -8.09
CA GLN A 137 30.48 -10.33 -8.18
C GLN A 137 29.56 -9.16 -7.85
N ALA A 138 28.51 -8.99 -8.65
CA ALA A 138 27.44 -8.04 -8.40
C ALA A 138 26.14 -8.79 -8.08
N GLY A 139 25.56 -8.54 -6.91
CA GLY A 139 24.25 -9.06 -6.49
C GLY A 139 23.09 -8.10 -6.76
N THR A 140 23.39 -6.84 -7.05
CA THR A 140 22.41 -5.81 -7.41
C THR A 140 22.70 -5.19 -8.79
N PHE A 141 21.68 -4.58 -9.40
CA PHE A 141 21.86 -3.88 -10.67
C PHE A 141 22.81 -2.68 -10.54
N GLY A 142 22.84 -2.01 -9.38
CA GLY A 142 23.76 -0.92 -9.08
C GLY A 142 25.23 -1.37 -9.07
N GLU A 143 25.53 -2.46 -8.35
CA GLU A 143 26.87 -3.05 -8.32
C GLU A 143 27.33 -3.46 -9.73
N ALA A 144 26.44 -4.07 -10.52
CA ALA A 144 26.75 -4.48 -11.89
C ALA A 144 27.04 -3.27 -12.79
N ARG A 145 26.25 -2.20 -12.67
CA ARG A 145 26.48 -0.94 -13.40
C ARG A 145 27.78 -0.26 -12.97
N GLY A 146 28.09 -0.25 -11.68
CA GLY A 146 29.34 0.31 -11.16
C GLY A 146 30.56 -0.39 -11.74
N LEU A 147 30.59 -1.73 -11.68
CA LEU A 147 31.66 -2.53 -12.28
C LEU A 147 31.79 -2.30 -13.78
N TRP A 148 30.67 -2.24 -14.52
CA TRP A 148 30.67 -1.91 -15.95
C TRP A 148 31.24 -0.51 -16.23
N ALA A 149 30.86 0.49 -15.44
CA ALA A 149 31.37 1.86 -15.59
C ALA A 149 32.89 1.96 -15.28
N ASP A 150 33.38 1.13 -14.37
CA ASP A 150 34.81 0.99 -14.04
C ASP A 150 35.59 0.17 -15.10
N GLY A 151 34.94 -0.26 -16.19
CA GLY A 151 35.55 -0.98 -17.31
C GLY A 151 35.69 -2.49 -17.10
N TRP A 152 34.96 -3.06 -16.13
CA TRP A 152 34.92 -4.51 -15.94
C TRP A 152 33.89 -5.14 -16.89
N GLU A 153 34.25 -6.30 -17.43
CA GLU A 153 33.42 -7.05 -18.38
C GLU A 153 32.68 -8.20 -17.68
N PRO A 154 31.42 -8.51 -18.05
CA PRO A 154 30.71 -9.65 -17.51
C PRO A 154 31.42 -10.98 -17.83
N GLY A 155 31.60 -11.80 -16.80
CA GLY A 155 32.22 -13.11 -16.89
C GLY A 155 33.33 -13.32 -15.87
N ALA A 156 34.24 -14.23 -16.19
CA ALA A 156 35.41 -14.57 -15.40
C ALA A 156 36.67 -14.56 -16.29
N PRO A 157 37.89 -14.48 -15.73
CA PRO A 157 39.12 -14.57 -16.51
C PRO A 157 39.13 -15.81 -17.41
N GLY A 158 39.24 -15.59 -18.73
CA GLY A 158 39.23 -16.65 -19.75
C GLY A 158 37.85 -17.22 -20.09
N VAL A 159 36.76 -16.76 -19.45
CA VAL A 159 35.38 -17.19 -19.71
C VAL A 159 34.48 -15.94 -19.81
N PRO A 160 34.40 -15.30 -20.99
CA PRO A 160 33.58 -14.11 -21.17
C PRO A 160 32.09 -14.47 -21.19
N GLY A 161 31.27 -13.56 -20.65
CA GLY A 161 29.82 -13.63 -20.72
C GLY A 161 29.11 -13.83 -19.37
N VAL A 162 27.82 -13.51 -19.37
CA VAL A 162 26.92 -13.61 -18.23
C VAL A 162 26.47 -15.06 -18.07
N ARG A 163 26.67 -15.62 -16.87
CA ARG A 163 26.12 -16.93 -16.52
C ARG A 163 24.64 -16.82 -16.15
N VAL A 164 23.82 -17.62 -16.80
CA VAL A 164 22.37 -17.69 -16.59
C VAL A 164 21.89 -19.14 -16.48
N HIS A 165 20.69 -19.32 -15.96
CA HIS A 165 19.96 -20.59 -16.03
C HIS A 165 18.56 -20.37 -16.61
N LEU A 166 18.06 -21.36 -17.35
CA LEU A 166 16.70 -21.34 -17.88
C LEU A 166 15.69 -21.60 -16.75
N ALA A 167 14.71 -20.70 -16.61
CA ALA A 167 13.70 -20.79 -15.56
C ALA A 167 12.97 -22.15 -15.58
N GLY A 168 12.77 -22.75 -14.41
CA GLY A 168 12.14 -24.07 -14.28
C GLY A 168 13.01 -25.26 -14.71
N THR A 169 14.27 -25.04 -15.08
CA THR A 169 15.22 -26.12 -15.44
C THR A 169 16.53 -26.01 -14.66
N ARG A 170 17.36 -27.06 -14.71
CA ARG A 170 18.75 -27.03 -14.21
C ARG A 170 19.78 -26.71 -15.30
N ILE A 171 19.33 -26.26 -16.46
CA ILE A 171 20.20 -26.01 -17.61
C ILE A 171 20.87 -24.64 -17.44
N GLU A 172 22.20 -24.64 -17.48
CA GLU A 172 23.05 -23.45 -17.37
C GLU A 172 23.61 -23.05 -18.73
N LYS A 173 23.76 -21.74 -18.94
CA LYS A 173 24.40 -21.16 -20.13
C LYS A 173 25.26 -19.97 -19.75
N VAL A 174 26.31 -19.74 -20.53
CA VAL A 174 27.07 -18.48 -20.53
C VAL A 174 26.77 -17.78 -21.84
N LEU A 175 26.33 -16.53 -21.78
CA LEU A 175 25.89 -15.76 -22.92
C LEU A 175 26.64 -14.44 -22.99
N ALA A 176 26.82 -13.91 -24.20
CA ALA A 176 27.23 -12.53 -24.37
C ALA A 176 26.18 -11.58 -23.75
N ALA A 177 26.63 -10.41 -23.28
CA ALA A 177 25.79 -9.48 -22.52
C ALA A 177 24.57 -8.98 -23.33
N ASP A 178 24.73 -8.84 -24.64
CA ASP A 178 23.69 -8.45 -25.59
C ASP A 178 22.64 -9.54 -25.85
N GLY A 179 22.91 -10.79 -25.46
CA GLY A 179 21.98 -11.90 -25.58
C GLY A 179 20.86 -11.92 -24.53
N ILE A 180 20.87 -10.98 -23.57
CA ILE A 180 19.96 -10.94 -22.42
C ILE A 180 19.23 -9.60 -22.38
N VAL A 181 17.91 -9.66 -22.29
CA VAL A 181 17.03 -8.50 -22.10
C VAL A 181 16.41 -8.58 -20.71
N VAL A 182 16.38 -7.46 -19.99
CA VAL A 182 15.83 -7.38 -18.63
C VAL A 182 14.58 -6.52 -18.61
N GLN A 183 13.53 -7.04 -17.98
CA GLN A 183 12.31 -6.31 -17.68
C GLN A 183 12.28 -5.99 -16.18
N PRO A 184 12.08 -4.73 -15.78
CA PRO A 184 11.76 -4.41 -14.40
C PRO A 184 10.41 -5.05 -14.04
N LEU A 185 10.28 -5.67 -12.86
CA LEU A 185 8.96 -6.02 -12.34
C LEU A 185 8.14 -4.73 -12.20
N GLU A 186 6.90 -4.70 -12.72
CA GLU A 186 6.03 -3.54 -12.60
C GLU A 186 5.88 -3.14 -11.12
N GLY A 187 6.33 -1.91 -10.81
CA GLY A 187 6.48 -1.40 -9.44
C GLY A 187 7.68 -0.47 -9.22
N GLY A 188 8.63 -0.39 -10.16
CA GLY A 188 9.72 0.62 -10.17
C GLY A 188 9.28 1.95 -10.81
N PRO A 189 9.92 3.09 -10.48
CA PRO A 189 9.46 4.41 -10.92
C PRO A 189 9.43 4.49 -12.45
N GLU A 190 8.24 4.71 -12.98
CA GLU A 190 7.96 5.03 -14.38
C GLU A 190 8.97 6.08 -14.87
N ALA A 191 9.85 5.66 -15.78
CA ALA A 191 10.71 6.59 -16.49
C ALA A 191 9.80 7.50 -17.30
N ALA A 192 9.75 8.78 -16.92
CA ALA A 192 9.03 9.78 -17.68
C ALA A 192 9.60 9.82 -19.11
N PRO A 193 8.76 9.97 -20.15
CA PRO A 193 9.24 10.05 -21.51
C PRO A 193 10.08 11.32 -21.68
N GLU A 194 11.23 11.18 -22.32
CA GLU A 194 12.08 12.29 -22.72
C GLU A 194 11.33 13.19 -23.72
N THR A 195 11.26 14.49 -23.41
CA THR A 195 10.97 15.59 -24.34
C THR A 195 12.07 16.61 -24.25
#